data_AF-X1DVQ6-F1
#
_entry.id   AF-X1DVQ6-F1
#
_cell.length_a   1.000
_cell.length_b   1.000
_cell.length_c   1.000
_cell.angle_alpha   90.00
_cell.angle_beta   90.00
_cell.angle_gamma   90.00
#
_symmetry.space_group_name_H-M   'P 1'
#
loop_
_entity.id
_entity.type
_entity.pdbx_description
1 polymer ?
#
loop_
_entity_poly.entity_id
_entity_poly.type
_entity_poly.pdbx_seq_one_letter_code
_entity_poly.pdbx_strand_id
1 'polypeptide(L)'
;YTLPYFGESGLDANGNSISDHTGPAAVSSIACIRGFNLQKWFSNLILNVYPVGTYLEQLLGRTHRYGQTAPAVYAQMLFTAKEQVEGFEQACRDAKYIEQTTGQKQKLVYADYL
;
A
#
# COMPACT_ATOMS: atom_id res chain seq x y z
N TYR A 1 -5.14 -20.00 14.47
CA TYR A 1 -4.97 -18.55 14.33
C TYR A 1 -5.83 -18.09 13.18
N THR A 2 -6.80 -17.23 13.40
CA THR A 2 -7.63 -16.67 12.33
C THR A 2 -7.15 -15.26 12.07
N LEU A 3 -6.65 -14.99 10.87
CA LEU A 3 -6.26 -13.64 10.45
C LEU A 3 -7.53 -12.90 10.02
N PRO A 4 -7.93 -11.81 10.69
CA PRO A 4 -9.12 -11.07 10.30
C PRO A 4 -8.94 -10.48 8.91
N TYR A 5 -10.00 -10.55 8.10
CA TYR A 5 -10.03 -10.00 6.76
C TYR A 5 -10.96 -8.78 6.73
N PHE A 6 -10.43 -7.65 6.24
CA PHE A 6 -11.18 -6.42 6.04
C PHE A 6 -11.39 -6.19 4.54
N GLY A 7 -12.66 -6.17 4.14
CA GLY A 7 -13.10 -6.05 2.75
C GLY A 7 -13.68 -4.68 2.44
N GLU A 8 -14.81 -4.69 1.73
CA GLU A 8 -15.59 -3.49 1.38
C GLU A 8 -15.85 -2.60 2.62
N SER A 9 -15.76 -1.28 2.43
CA SER A 9 -15.91 -0.29 3.50
C SER A 9 -14.97 -0.49 4.70
N GLY A 10 -13.90 -1.28 4.54
CA GLY A 10 -12.96 -1.59 5.61
C GLY A 10 -13.59 -2.40 6.75
N LEU A 11 -14.60 -3.21 6.49
CA LEU A 11 -15.30 -4.00 7.50
C LEU A 11 -14.89 -5.48 7.47
N ASP A 12 -14.88 -6.12 8.64
CA ASP A 12 -14.79 -7.58 8.77
C ASP A 12 -16.18 -8.25 8.66
N ALA A 13 -16.21 -9.59 8.75
CA ALA A 13 -17.45 -10.38 8.68
C ALA A 13 -18.47 -10.07 9.80
N ASN A 14 -18.04 -9.44 10.89
CA ASN A 14 -18.89 -9.05 12.01
C ASN A 14 -19.28 -7.57 11.96
N GLY A 15 -18.85 -6.83 10.93
CA GLY A 15 -19.09 -5.39 10.80
C GLY A 15 -18.12 -4.52 11.60
N ASN A 16 -17.02 -5.07 12.14
CA ASN A 16 -16.01 -4.29 12.82
C ASN A 16 -15.14 -3.54 11.81
N SER A 17 -14.77 -2.30 12.13
CA SER A 17 -13.96 -1.46 11.26
C SER A 17 -12.47 -1.76 11.38
N ILE A 18 -11.79 -1.76 10.24
CA ILE A 18 -10.33 -1.78 10.13
C ILE A 18 -9.69 -0.62 10.89
N SER A 19 -10.40 0.51 11.05
CA SER A 19 -9.92 1.67 11.81
C SER A 19 -9.70 1.37 13.29
N ASP A 20 -10.52 0.48 13.87
CA ASP A 20 -10.49 0.13 15.29
C ASP A 20 -9.66 -1.14 15.55
N HIS A 21 -9.39 -1.93 14.51
CA HIS A 21 -8.61 -3.17 14.63
C HIS A 21 -7.14 -2.92 15.02
N THR A 22 -6.59 -3.80 15.86
CA THR A 22 -5.17 -3.80 16.22
C THR A 22 -4.54 -5.16 15.99
N GLY A 23 -3.24 -5.18 15.68
CA GLY A 23 -2.52 -6.41 15.32
C GLY A 23 -2.60 -6.74 13.83
N PRO A 24 -2.11 -7.94 13.42
CA PRO A 24 -2.06 -8.34 12.01
C PRO A 24 -3.46 -8.46 11.38
N ALA A 25 -3.56 -8.18 10.08
CA ALA A 25 -4.78 -8.29 9.31
C ALA A 25 -4.51 -8.62 7.85
N ALA A 26 -5.45 -9.33 7.22
CA ALA A 26 -5.59 -9.37 5.77
C ALA A 26 -6.50 -8.22 5.35
N VAL A 27 -6.13 -7.50 4.31
CA VAL A 27 -6.86 -6.30 3.89
C VAL A 27 -7.00 -6.31 2.38
N SER A 28 -8.22 -6.08 1.90
CA SER A 28 -8.45 -5.79 0.49
C SER A 28 -7.85 -4.42 0.14
N SER A 29 -6.79 -4.43 -0.66
CA SER A 29 -6.10 -3.21 -1.07
C SER A 29 -7.03 -2.24 -1.79
N ILE A 30 -7.90 -2.73 -2.70
CA ILE A 30 -8.88 -1.89 -3.42
C ILE A 30 -9.89 -1.26 -2.46
N ALA A 31 -10.47 -2.06 -1.55
CA ALA A 31 -11.52 -1.56 -0.66
C ALA A 31 -10.99 -0.53 0.34
N CYS A 32 -9.71 -0.66 0.73
CA CYS A 32 -9.08 0.21 1.72
C CYS A 32 -8.15 1.28 1.12
N ILE A 33 -8.12 1.46 -0.21
CA ILE A 33 -7.19 2.40 -0.87
C ILE A 33 -7.52 3.88 -0.59
N ARG A 34 -8.76 4.18 -0.18
CA ARG A 34 -9.24 5.55 0.10
C ARG A 34 -9.79 5.66 1.52
N GLY A 35 -9.67 6.84 2.10
CA GLY A 35 -10.36 7.21 3.35
C GLY A 35 -9.79 6.62 4.64
N PHE A 36 -9.03 5.53 4.61
CA PHE A 36 -8.48 4.92 5.82
C PHE A 36 -7.13 5.49 6.23
N ASN A 37 -6.95 5.63 7.55
CA ASN A 37 -5.67 5.92 8.18
C ASN A 37 -5.10 4.62 8.77
N LEU A 38 -4.09 4.05 8.12
CA LEU A 38 -3.53 2.74 8.46
C LEU A 38 -2.10 2.84 9.01
N GLN A 39 -1.70 3.99 9.52
CA GLN A 39 -0.36 4.25 10.08
C GLN A 39 0.03 3.36 11.26
N LYS A 40 -0.94 2.72 11.91
CA LYS A 40 -0.66 1.68 12.92
C LYS A 40 0.12 0.48 12.37
N TRP A 41 0.11 0.28 11.05
CA TRP A 41 0.97 -0.68 10.38
C TRP A 41 2.09 0.02 9.63
N PHE A 42 3.26 -0.59 9.67
CA PHE A 42 4.45 -0.16 8.95
C PHE A 42 5.09 -1.31 8.16
N SER A 43 4.58 -2.54 8.27
CA SER A 43 5.06 -3.70 7.52
C SER A 43 3.92 -4.28 6.69
N ASN A 44 4.10 -4.28 5.37
CA ASN A 44 3.07 -4.67 4.42
C ASN A 44 3.56 -5.84 3.57
N LEU A 45 2.70 -6.84 3.36
CA LEU A 45 2.86 -7.85 2.33
C LEU A 45 1.81 -7.60 1.26
N ILE A 46 2.25 -7.18 0.08
CA ILE A 46 1.39 -6.87 -1.07
C ILE A 46 1.37 -8.11 -1.96
N LEU A 47 0.26 -8.83 -1.92
CA LEU A 47 0.10 -10.09 -2.66
C LEU A 47 -0.22 -9.90 -4.14
N ASN A 48 -0.76 -8.74 -4.53
CA ASN A 48 -1.07 -8.41 -5.91
C ASN A 48 -0.65 -6.98 -6.21
N VAL A 49 0.40 -6.84 -7.01
CA VAL A 49 0.98 -5.55 -7.40
C VAL A 49 0.24 -5.04 -8.62
N TYR A 50 -0.37 -3.85 -8.51
CA TYR A 50 -1.02 -3.21 -9.65
C TYR A 50 0.03 -2.55 -10.54
N PRO A 51 -0.08 -2.69 -11.88
CA PRO A 51 0.85 -2.08 -12.85
C PRO A 51 0.57 -0.58 -13.06
N VAL A 52 0.16 0.13 -12.01
CA VAL A 52 -0.26 1.53 -12.09
C VAL A 52 0.31 2.30 -10.91
N GLY A 53 1.20 3.26 -11.19
CA GLY A 53 1.92 4.02 -10.16
C GLY A 53 1.01 4.72 -9.16
N THR A 54 -0.11 5.30 -9.62
CA THR A 54 -1.06 6.01 -8.76
C THR A 54 -1.74 5.09 -7.74
N TYR A 55 -1.98 3.82 -8.07
CA TYR A 55 -2.58 2.86 -7.12
C TYR A 55 -1.59 2.48 -6.03
N LEU A 56 -0.35 2.15 -6.42
CA LEU A 56 0.71 1.85 -5.47
C LEU A 56 0.98 3.03 -4.55
N GLU A 57 0.94 4.24 -5.09
CA GLU A 57 1.20 5.45 -4.31
C GLU A 57 0.11 5.75 -3.27
N GLN A 58 -1.15 5.48 -3.62
CA GLN A 58 -2.26 5.55 -2.68
C GLN A 58 -2.20 4.46 -1.61
N LEU A 59 -1.84 3.23 -2.02
CA LEU A 59 -1.70 2.08 -1.14
C LEU A 59 -0.58 2.32 -0.10
N LEU A 60 0.62 2.66 -0.57
CA LEU A 60 1.76 3.00 0.29
C LEU A 60 1.43 4.23 1.16
N GLY A 61 0.66 5.18 0.63
CA GLY A 61 0.17 6.34 1.38
C GLY A 61 -0.79 6.03 2.54
N ARG A 62 -1.32 4.80 2.65
CA ARG A 62 -2.15 4.41 3.80
C ARG A 62 -1.33 4.20 5.07
N THR A 63 -0.11 3.68 4.91
CA THR A 63 0.82 3.33 6.01
C THR A 63 1.97 4.32 6.14
N HIS A 64 2.46 4.85 5.02
CA HIS A 64 3.51 5.88 4.96
C HIS A 64 2.89 7.28 4.79
N ARG A 65 2.46 7.87 5.91
CA ARG A 65 1.81 9.19 6.01
C ARG A 65 2.31 9.95 7.25
N TYR A 66 2.11 11.27 7.29
CA TYR A 66 2.40 12.12 8.46
C TYR A 66 1.71 11.62 9.73
N GLY A 67 2.50 11.29 10.76
CA GLY A 67 2.02 10.65 12.00
C GLY A 67 2.46 9.19 12.17
N GLN A 68 3.11 8.60 11.16
CA GLN A 68 3.80 7.32 11.30
C GLN A 68 4.96 7.45 12.30
N THR A 69 5.02 6.55 13.29
CA THR A 69 6.05 6.56 14.34
C THR A 69 7.15 5.54 14.12
N ALA A 70 6.97 4.59 13.19
CA ALA A 70 8.01 3.65 12.80
C ALA A 70 9.15 4.38 12.06
N PRO A 71 10.41 3.91 12.19
CA PRO A 71 11.56 4.52 11.51
C PRO A 71 11.48 4.39 9.98
N ALA A 72 10.79 3.36 9.49
CA ALA A 72 10.55 3.12 8.07
C ALA A 72 9.24 2.35 7.88
N VAL A 73 8.69 2.42 6.67
CA VAL A 73 7.58 1.57 6.22
C VAL A 73 8.13 0.58 5.20
N TYR A 74 7.93 -0.70 5.47
CA TYR A 74 8.34 -1.81 4.62
C TYR A 74 7.16 -2.29 3.77
N ALA A 75 7.41 -2.51 2.49
CA ALA A 75 6.46 -3.11 1.56
C ALA A 75 7.15 -4.25 0.81
N GLN A 76 6.79 -5.47 1.16
CA GLN A 76 7.19 -6.67 0.43
C GLN A 76 6.17 -6.93 -0.66
N MET A 77 6.62 -7.00 -1.91
CA MET A 77 5.75 -7.19 -3.07
C MET A 77 5.97 -8.58 -3.65
N LEU A 78 4.89 -9.36 -3.75
CA LEU A 78 4.92 -10.68 -4.37
C LEU A 78 4.71 -10.55 -5.88
N PHE A 79 5.69 -11.03 -6.64
CA PHE A 79 5.62 -11.16 -8.09
C PHE A 79 5.56 -12.65 -8.46
N THR A 80 4.47 -13.06 -9.09
CA THR A 80 4.23 -14.44 -9.56
C THR A 80 4.37 -14.60 -11.08
N ALA A 81 4.41 -13.48 -11.82
CA ALA A 81 4.51 -13.45 -13.27
C ALA A 81 5.40 -12.30 -13.73
N LYS A 82 6.03 -12.45 -14.90
CA LYS A 82 6.95 -11.44 -15.48
C LYS A 82 6.23 -10.12 -15.74
N GLU A 83 4.98 -10.20 -16.19
CA GLU A 83 4.12 -9.06 -16.50
C GLU A 83 3.89 -8.18 -15.26
N GLN A 84 3.89 -8.77 -14.05
CA GLN A 84 3.78 -8.00 -12.81
C GLN A 84 5.06 -7.21 -12.52
N VAL A 85 6.23 -7.76 -12.86
CA VAL A 85 7.52 -7.06 -12.74
C VAL A 85 7.56 -5.89 -13.73
N GLU A 86 7.24 -6.15 -15.00
CA GLU A 86 7.19 -5.11 -16.04
C GLU A 86 6.19 -4.00 -15.69
N GLY A 87 5.04 -4.38 -15.15
CA GLY A 87 4.04 -3.45 -14.63
C GLY A 87 4.53 -2.61 -13.46
N PHE A 88 5.29 -3.20 -12.54
CA PHE A 88 5.90 -2.49 -11.43
C PHE A 88 6.98 -1.49 -11.90
N GLU A 89 7.83 -1.89 -12.85
CA GLU A 89 8.79 -0.99 -13.47
C GLU A 89 8.10 0.19 -14.18
N GLN A 90 6.97 -0.07 -14.86
CA GLN A 90 6.16 0.98 -15.45
C GLN A 90 5.61 1.94 -14.39
N ALA A 91 5.07 1.39 -13.29
CA ALA A 91 4.60 2.19 -12.16
C ALA A 91 5.70 3.10 -11.57
N CYS A 92 6.95 2.62 -11.51
CA CYS A 92 8.10 3.43 -11.09
C CYS A 92 8.42 4.55 -12.09
N ARG A 93 8.36 4.27 -13.40
CA ARG A 93 8.54 5.29 -14.44
C ARG A 93 7.45 6.37 -14.37
N ASP A 94 6.20 5.99 -14.18
CA ASP A 94 5.06 6.91 -14.04
C ASP A 94 5.23 7.80 -12.81
N ALA A 95 5.63 7.22 -11.67
CA ALA A 95 5.90 7.97 -10.45
C ALA A 95 7.02 9.00 -10.67
N LYS A 96 8.11 8.61 -11.32
CA LYS A 96 9.21 9.53 -11.65
C LYS A 96 8.75 10.67 -12.56
N TYR A 97 7.92 10.39 -13.56
CA TYR A 97 7.35 11.41 -14.43
C TYR A 97 6.45 12.39 -13.67
N ILE A 98 5.59 11.89 -12.78
CA ILE A 98 4.74 12.74 -11.92
C ILE A 98 5.60 13.65 -11.03
N GLU A 99 6.64 13.11 -10.40
CA GLU A 99 7.54 13.88 -9.54
C GLU A 99 8.24 15.00 -10.33
N GLN A 100 8.75 14.68 -11.53
CA GLN A 100 9.43 15.65 -12.40
C GLN A 100 8.52 16.75 -12.93
N THR A 101 7.25 16.43 -13.20
CA THR A 101 6.30 17.38 -13.79
C THR A 101 5.57 18.24 -12.75
N THR A 102 5.33 17.70 -11.55
CA THR A 102 4.54 18.38 -10.50
C THR A 102 5.38 18.87 -9.32
N GLY A 103 6.61 18.38 -9.16
CA GLY A 103 7.43 18.57 -7.96
C GLY A 103 6.95 17.77 -6.74
N GLN A 104 5.87 17.01 -6.85
CA GLN A 104 5.34 16.20 -5.76
C GLN A 104 6.14 14.90 -5.63
N LYS A 105 6.90 14.76 -4.53
CA LYS A 105 7.64 13.53 -4.21
C LYS A 105 6.74 12.29 -4.22
N GLN A 106 7.16 11.25 -4.92
CA GLN A 106 6.46 9.96 -4.98
C GLN A 106 7.21 8.89 -4.18
N LYS A 107 6.51 8.10 -3.35
CA LYS A 107 7.12 7.07 -2.48
C LYS A 107 7.88 6.03 -3.29
N LEU A 108 7.35 5.63 -4.45
CA LEU A 108 8.06 4.71 -5.35
C LEU A 108 9.40 5.27 -5.87
N VAL A 109 9.63 6.59 -5.84
CA VAL A 109 10.86 7.20 -6.36
C VAL A 109 11.94 7.30 -5.28
N TYR A 110 11.56 7.62 -4.03
CA TYR A 110 12.53 7.77 -2.93
C TYR A 110 12.61 6.56 -2.00
N ALA A 111 11.85 5.49 -2.24
CA ALA A 111 12.00 4.24 -1.53
C ALA A 111 13.32 3.55 -1.89
N ASP A 112 13.90 2.88 -0.89
CA ASP A 112 15.04 1.99 -1.11
C ASP A 112 14.55 0.62 -1.58
N TYR A 113 15.12 0.14 -2.69
CA TYR A 113 14.86 -1.19 -3.24
C TYR A 113 15.97 -2.14 -2.78
N LEU A 114 15.57 -3.24 -2.12
CA LEU A 114 16.47 -4.30 -1.63
C LEU A 114 16.56 -5.45 -2.62
#